data_AF-A0A8J7C2Z0-F1
#
_entry.id   AF-A0A8J7C2Z0-F1
#
_cell.length_a   1.000
_cell.length_b   1.000
_cell.length_c   1.000
_cell.angle_alpha   90.00
_cell.angle_beta   90.00
_cell.angle_gamma   90.00
#
_symmetry.space_group_name_H-M   'P 1'
#
loop_
_entity.id
_entity.type
_entity.pdbx_description
1 polymer ?
#
loop_
_entity_poly.entity_id
_entity_poly.type
_entity_poly.pdbx_seq_one_letter_code
_entity_poly.pdbx_strand_id
1 'polypeptide(L)'
;MNPGIGNLYRALIGLRTHHDRMLWSRVQTLIVVQGAVIAGSYAVGDHRLAGIFLLGGMLLSFVIYELVVKDQRDRDANDPIIERIGELLLPLDVVEELRGSLNRAPLMRMSATPPRWRPFLRGKYLIRMVVWAFIVFDVALGILHFLGKAPVNPTIG
;
A
#
# COMPACT_ATOMS: atom_id res chain seq x y z
N MET A 1 -10.24 35.34 -9.61
CA MET A 1 -10.05 33.93 -9.18
C MET A 1 -10.98 33.66 -7.99
N ASN A 2 -11.82 32.62 -8.05
CA ASN A 2 -12.79 32.35 -6.97
C ASN A 2 -12.06 31.73 -5.75
N PRO A 3 -12.05 32.39 -4.58
CA PRO A 3 -11.34 31.89 -3.39
C PRO A 3 -11.86 30.51 -2.93
N GLY A 4 -13.12 30.18 -3.21
CA GLY A 4 -13.70 28.87 -2.89
C GLY A 4 -13.03 27.70 -3.63
N ILE A 5 -12.65 27.89 -4.90
CA ILE A 5 -12.02 26.84 -5.71
C ILE A 5 -10.59 26.57 -5.23
N GLY A 6 -9.85 27.63 -4.88
CA GLY A 6 -8.50 27.52 -4.30
C GLY A 6 -8.49 26.80 -2.95
N ASN A 7 -9.47 27.06 -2.09
CA ASN A 7 -9.60 26.38 -0.80
C ASN A 7 -9.98 24.91 -0.96
N LEU A 8 -10.89 24.59 -1.88
CA LEU A 8 -11.25 23.21 -2.21
C LEU A 8 -10.05 22.42 -2.75
N TYR A 9 -9.27 23.01 -3.66
CA TYR A 9 -8.05 22.40 -4.18
C TYR A 9 -7.04 22.10 -3.06
N ARG A 10 -6.77 23.06 -2.17
CA ARG A 10 -5.89 22.87 -1.01
C ARG A 10 -6.40 21.75 -0.08
N ALA A 11 -7.71 21.70 0.17
CA ALA A 11 -8.32 20.65 0.99
C ALA A 11 -8.15 19.25 0.36
N LEU A 12 -8.37 19.11 -0.95
CA LEU A 12 -8.22 17.83 -1.65
C LEU A 12 -6.74 17.37 -1.72
N ILE A 13 -5.81 18.29 -1.94
CA ILE A 13 -4.37 17.99 -1.87
C ILE A 13 -3.97 17.60 -0.44
N GLY A 14 -4.48 18.31 0.56
CA GLY A 14 -4.29 17.96 1.98
C GLY A 14 -4.79 16.55 2.28
N LEU A 15 -6.01 16.22 1.86
CA LEU A 15 -6.61 14.89 2.00
C LEU A 15 -5.74 13.81 1.33
N ARG A 16 -5.25 14.07 0.12
CA ARG A 16 -4.33 13.15 -0.60
C ARG A 16 -3.06 12.87 0.19
N THR A 17 -2.39 13.91 0.68
CA THR A 17 -1.16 13.73 1.49
C THR A 17 -1.42 13.01 2.81
N HIS A 18 -2.60 13.21 3.40
CA HIS A 18 -3.02 12.49 4.59
C HIS A 18 -3.21 10.99 4.31
N HIS A 19 -3.87 10.61 3.21
CA HIS A 19 -3.98 9.21 2.79
C HIS A 19 -2.62 8.56 2.56
N ASP A 20 -1.65 9.28 1.98
CA ASP A 20 -0.31 8.74 1.75
C ASP A 20 0.44 8.45 3.06
N ARG A 21 0.27 9.31 4.07
CA ARG A 21 0.80 9.07 5.41
C ARG A 21 0.11 7.88 6.09
N MET A 22 -1.20 7.73 5.95
CA MET A 22 -1.94 6.57 6.48
C MET A 22 -1.50 5.27 5.81
N LEU A 23 -1.32 5.26 4.50
CA LEU A 23 -0.81 4.11 3.76
C LEU A 23 0.58 3.69 4.26
N TRP A 24 1.49 4.65 4.45
CA TRP A 24 2.82 4.36 4.98
C TRP A 24 2.78 3.82 6.41
N SER A 25 1.97 4.44 7.28
CA SER A 25 1.78 3.98 8.66
C SER A 25 1.28 2.53 8.72
N ARG A 26 0.34 2.15 7.84
CA ARG A 26 -0.15 0.76 7.76
C ARG A 26 0.93 -0.24 7.35
N VAL A 27 1.85 0.14 6.46
CA VAL A 27 3.00 -0.70 6.10
C VAL A 27 3.93 -0.89 7.29
N GLN A 28 4.22 0.18 8.05
CA GLN A 28 5.02 0.08 9.27
C GLN A 28 4.36 -0.84 10.30
N THR A 29 3.05 -0.70 10.52
CA THR A 29 2.28 -1.60 11.39
C THR A 29 2.37 -3.05 10.93
N LEU A 30 2.26 -3.31 9.62
CA LEU A 30 2.38 -4.67 9.08
C LEU A 30 3.75 -5.28 9.41
N ILE A 31 4.84 -4.51 9.22
CA ILE A 31 6.20 -4.96 9.53
C ILE A 31 6.34 -5.30 11.01
N VAL A 32 5.81 -4.44 11.90
CA VAL A 32 5.88 -4.66 13.36
C VAL A 32 5.07 -5.89 13.78
N VAL A 33 3.84 -6.03 13.26
CA VAL A 33 2.98 -7.19 13.51
C VAL A 33 3.69 -8.47 13.07
N GLN A 34 4.29 -8.47 11.89
CA GLN A 34 5.00 -9.61 11.34
C GLN A 34 6.22 -10.00 12.18
N GLY A 35 7.02 -9.00 12.59
CA GLY A 35 8.10 -9.23 13.55
C GLY A 35 7.62 -9.85 14.86
N ALA A 36 6.50 -9.38 15.40
CA ALA A 36 5.91 -9.90 16.63
C ALA A 36 5.37 -11.33 16.48
N VAL A 37 4.73 -11.66 15.35
CA VAL A 37 4.22 -13.01 15.06
C VAL A 37 5.36 -14.02 14.96
N ILE A 38 6.42 -13.68 14.22
CA ILE A 38 7.60 -14.55 14.08
C ILE A 38 8.25 -14.75 15.44
N ALA A 39 8.54 -13.66 16.16
CA ALA A 39 9.17 -13.74 17.48
C ALA A 39 8.31 -14.54 18.49
N GLY A 40 7.00 -14.30 18.52
CA GLY A 40 6.07 -15.03 19.37
C GLY A 40 5.99 -16.52 19.04
N SER A 41 5.94 -16.86 17.75
CA SER A 41 5.91 -18.26 17.31
C SER A 41 7.16 -19.05 17.72
N TYR A 42 8.33 -18.41 17.71
CA TYR A 42 9.60 -19.01 18.16
C TYR A 42 9.71 -19.07 19.69
N ALA A 43 9.27 -18.04 20.40
CA ALA A 43 9.41 -17.93 21.85
C ALA A 43 8.54 -18.95 22.63
N VAL A 44 7.38 -19.32 22.09
CA VAL A 44 6.41 -20.13 22.82
C VAL A 44 6.82 -21.60 22.94
N GLY A 45 7.64 -22.14 22.02
CA GLY A 45 8.13 -23.52 22.04
C GLY A 45 7.05 -24.61 21.83
N ASP A 46 5.81 -24.36 22.24
CA ASP A 46 4.64 -25.21 21.98
C ASP A 46 4.17 -25.04 20.53
N HIS A 47 4.19 -26.15 19.83
CA HIS A 47 3.75 -26.30 18.45
C HIS A 47 2.33 -25.86 18.15
N ARG A 48 1.37 -26.08 19.07
CA ARG A 48 -0.04 -25.74 18.86
C ARG A 48 -0.23 -24.23 18.99
N LEU A 49 0.36 -23.65 20.03
CA LEU A 49 0.31 -22.21 20.25
C LEU A 49 1.05 -21.46 19.13
N ALA A 50 2.22 -21.94 18.68
CA ALA A 50 2.92 -21.37 17.53
C ALA A 50 2.06 -21.35 16.25
N GLY A 51 1.27 -22.40 16.02
CA GLY A 51 0.30 -22.45 14.92
C GLY A 51 -0.80 -21.37 15.05
N ILE A 52 -1.30 -21.12 16.26
CA ILE A 52 -2.27 -20.05 16.54
C ILE A 52 -1.67 -18.66 16.26
N PHE A 53 -0.42 -18.43 16.66
CA PHE A 53 0.28 -17.16 16.37
C PHE A 53 0.41 -16.92 14.87
N LEU A 54 0.82 -17.95 14.10
CA LEU A 54 0.94 -17.86 12.63
C LEU A 54 -0.42 -17.60 11.96
N LEU A 55 -1.48 -18.31 12.38
CA LEU A 55 -2.85 -18.09 11.90
C LEU A 55 -3.35 -16.67 12.21
N GLY A 56 -3.10 -16.18 13.43
CA GLY A 56 -3.44 -14.83 13.84
C GLY A 56 -2.68 -13.78 13.03
N GLY A 57 -1.40 -14.00 12.77
CA GLY A 57 -0.57 -13.15 11.92
C GLY A 57 -1.09 -13.07 10.49
N MET A 58 -1.42 -14.22 9.90
CA MET A 58 -1.99 -14.30 8.55
C MET A 58 -3.32 -13.52 8.44
N LEU A 59 -4.22 -13.68 9.42
CA LEU A 59 -5.47 -12.95 9.45
C LEU A 59 -5.25 -11.44 9.56
N LEU A 60 -4.30 -11.01 10.40
CA LEU A 60 -4.00 -9.61 10.61
C LEU A 60 -3.34 -8.99 9.37
N SER A 61 -2.45 -9.71 8.69
CA SER A 61 -1.90 -9.33 7.38
C SER A 61 -3.01 -9.10 6.35
N PHE A 62 -4.01 -9.99 6.31
CA PHE A 62 -5.14 -9.87 5.41
C PHE A 62 -6.03 -8.65 5.71
N VAL A 63 -6.31 -8.36 6.98
CA VAL A 63 -7.06 -7.16 7.38
C VAL A 63 -6.32 -5.89 6.98
N ILE A 64 -5.00 -5.83 7.20
CA ILE A 64 -4.18 -4.68 6.79
C ILE A 64 -4.18 -4.53 5.27
N TYR A 65 -4.14 -5.63 4.52
CA TYR A 65 -4.25 -5.61 3.06
C TYR A 65 -5.56 -4.96 2.59
N GLU A 66 -6.70 -5.41 3.10
CA GLU A 66 -8.02 -4.85 2.74
C GLU A 66 -8.11 -3.37 3.06
N LEU A 67 -7.59 -2.97 4.23
CA LEU A 67 -7.46 -1.56 4.62
C LEU A 67 -6.63 -0.78 3.59
N VAL A 68 -5.45 -1.25 3.22
CA VAL A 68 -4.59 -0.60 2.22
C VAL A 68 -5.29 -0.49 0.86
N VAL A 69 -6.01 -1.54 0.42
CA VAL A 69 -6.75 -1.52 -0.85
C VAL A 69 -7.88 -0.50 -0.81
N LYS A 70 -8.61 -0.40 0.31
CA LYS A 70 -9.66 0.60 0.51
C LYS A 70 -9.10 2.02 0.42
N ASP A 71 -8.04 2.33 1.16
CA ASP A 71 -7.40 3.66 1.13
C ASP A 71 -6.89 4.03 -0.28
N GLN A 72 -6.37 3.04 -1.02
CA GLN A 72 -5.96 3.26 -2.41
C GLN A 72 -7.15 3.59 -3.31
N ARG A 73 -8.29 2.92 -3.14
CA ARG A 73 -9.51 3.21 -3.91
C ARG A 73 -10.04 4.60 -3.60
N ASP A 74 -10.08 4.97 -2.32
CA ASP A 74 -10.56 6.29 -1.88
C ASP A 74 -9.66 7.42 -2.40
N ARG A 75 -8.33 7.19 -2.40
CA ARG A 75 -7.37 8.13 -3.01
C ARG A 75 -7.56 8.22 -4.53
N ASP A 76 -7.59 7.09 -5.23
CA ASP A 76 -7.66 7.07 -6.71
C ASP A 76 -9.02 7.62 -7.21
N ALA A 77 -10.09 7.54 -6.42
CA ALA A 77 -11.40 8.12 -6.75
C ALA A 77 -11.41 9.67 -6.78
N ASN A 78 -10.54 10.31 -5.99
CA ASN A 78 -10.46 11.76 -5.89
C ASN A 78 -9.48 12.39 -6.90
N ASP A 79 -8.58 11.60 -7.48
CA ASP A 79 -7.56 12.09 -8.43
C ASP A 79 -8.17 12.82 -9.66
N PRO A 80 -9.25 12.35 -10.32
CA PRO A 80 -9.86 13.04 -11.45
C PRO A 80 -10.47 14.41 -11.08
N ILE A 81 -10.97 14.54 -9.85
CA ILE A 81 -11.57 15.79 -9.34
C ILE A 81 -10.46 16.82 -9.11
N ILE A 82 -9.34 16.39 -8.51
CA ILE A 82 -8.15 17.23 -8.30
C ILE A 82 -7.61 17.74 -9.63
N GLU A 83 -7.53 16.88 -10.65
CA GLU A 83 -7.05 17.25 -11.99
C GLU A 83 -7.95 18.30 -12.65
N ARG A 84 -9.28 18.08 -12.66
CA ARG A 84 -10.24 19.05 -13.21
C ARG A 84 -10.21 20.41 -12.49
N ILE A 85 -10.09 20.40 -11.16
CA ILE A 85 -10.00 21.65 -10.38
C ILE A 85 -8.67 22.35 -10.60
N GLY A 86 -7.57 21.61 -10.75
CA GLY A 86 -6.26 22.15 -11.09
C GLY A 86 -6.25 22.86 -12.43
N GLU A 87 -6.89 22.29 -13.45
CA GLU A 87 -7.07 22.91 -14.77
C GLU A 87 -7.88 24.21 -14.69
N LEU A 88 -8.92 24.27 -13.87
CA LEU A 88 -9.75 25.47 -13.66
C LEU A 88 -9.03 26.59 -12.88
N LEU A 89 -7.98 26.26 -12.13
CA LEU A 89 -7.21 27.20 -11.30
C LEU A 89 -6.03 27.83 -12.05
N LEU A 90 -5.58 27.23 -13.15
CA LEU A 90 -4.48 27.75 -13.95
C LEU A 90 -5.00 28.83 -14.93
N PRO A 91 -4.36 30.02 -14.98
CA PRO A 91 -4.64 31.02 -16.02
C PRO A 91 -4.38 30.43 -17.42
N LEU A 92 -5.29 30.66 -18.38
CA LEU A 92 -5.22 30.13 -19.75
C LEU A 92 -3.89 30.44 -20.45
N ASP A 93 -3.35 31.62 -20.19
CA ASP A 93 -2.06 32.17 -20.60
C ASP A 93 -0.87 31.34 -20.09
N VAL A 94 -0.93 30.90 -18.82
CA VAL A 94 0.07 30.01 -18.21
C VAL A 94 -0.11 28.57 -18.72
N VAL A 95 -1.35 28.13 -18.97
CA VAL A 95 -1.65 26.81 -19.54
C VAL A 95 -1.09 26.71 -20.95
N GLU A 96 -1.25 27.72 -21.80
CA GLU A 96 -0.74 27.72 -23.18
C GLU A 96 0.78 27.82 -23.25
N GLU A 97 1.41 28.69 -22.45
CA GLU A 97 2.86 28.81 -22.38
C GLU A 97 3.50 27.50 -21.89
N LEU A 98 2.86 26.85 -20.92
CA LEU A 98 3.30 25.56 -20.46
C LEU A 98 2.89 24.44 -21.43
N ARG A 99 1.79 24.48 -22.18
CA ARG A 99 1.46 23.49 -23.23
C ARG A 99 2.46 23.55 -24.39
N GLY A 100 2.89 24.74 -24.77
CA GLY A 100 3.91 24.99 -25.80
C GLY A 100 5.31 24.55 -25.37
N SER A 101 5.65 24.74 -24.09
CA SER A 101 6.90 24.24 -23.49
C SER A 101 6.84 22.74 -23.16
N LEU A 102 5.64 22.19 -22.91
CA LEU A 102 5.42 20.84 -22.39
C LEU A 102 4.76 19.88 -23.38
N ASN A 103 5.32 19.79 -24.59
CA ASN A 103 5.36 18.50 -25.28
C ASN A 103 6.11 17.40 -24.48
N ARG A 104 6.54 17.66 -23.22
CA ARG A 104 7.32 16.75 -22.36
C ARG A 104 6.86 16.53 -20.92
N ALA A 105 6.00 17.34 -20.28
CA ALA A 105 5.52 17.01 -18.92
C ALA A 105 4.18 17.64 -18.51
N PRO A 106 3.27 16.94 -17.82
CA PRO A 106 1.98 17.52 -17.42
C PRO A 106 2.13 18.55 -16.31
N LEU A 107 1.54 19.72 -16.54
CA LEU A 107 1.41 20.85 -15.63
C LEU A 107 0.73 20.47 -14.33
N MET A 108 1.34 20.85 -13.21
CA MET A 108 0.84 20.59 -11.86
C MET A 108 0.65 19.10 -11.50
N ARG A 109 1.58 18.25 -11.94
CA ARG A 109 1.75 16.93 -11.32
C ARG A 109 2.54 17.04 -10.02
N MET A 110 1.88 17.41 -8.91
CA MET A 110 2.44 17.17 -7.55
C MET A 110 2.67 15.67 -7.26
N SER A 111 2.00 14.81 -8.01
CA SER A 111 2.38 13.41 -8.16
C SER A 111 3.49 13.34 -9.19
N ALA A 112 4.74 13.15 -8.75
CA ALA A 112 5.78 12.58 -9.59
C ALA A 112 5.27 11.25 -10.13
N THR A 113 4.51 11.31 -11.22
CA THR A 113 3.97 10.14 -11.87
C THR A 113 5.19 9.52 -12.51
N PRO A 114 5.70 8.37 -12.02
CA PRO A 114 6.91 7.81 -12.58
C PRO A 114 6.69 7.61 -14.08
N PRO A 115 7.75 7.77 -14.89
CA PRO A 115 7.67 7.67 -16.33
C PRO A 115 6.87 6.44 -16.74
N ARG A 116 6.06 6.55 -17.80
CA ARG A 116 5.13 5.51 -18.30
C ARG A 116 5.80 4.12 -18.45
N TRP A 117 7.13 4.12 -18.59
CA TRP A 117 8.04 2.99 -18.75
C TRP A 117 8.40 2.26 -17.44
N ARG A 118 8.10 2.82 -16.26
CA ARG A 118 8.30 2.17 -14.95
C ARG A 118 7.05 2.26 -14.06
N PRO A 119 5.92 1.66 -14.49
CA PRO A 119 4.70 1.66 -13.68
C PRO A 119 4.91 0.97 -12.32
N PHE A 120 5.83 0.01 -12.24
CA PHE A 120 6.19 -0.75 -11.03
C PHE A 120 6.77 0.11 -9.90
N LEU A 121 7.39 1.26 -10.21
CA LEU A 121 7.94 2.17 -9.20
C LEU A 121 6.90 3.13 -8.63
N ARG A 122 5.62 3.03 -9.00
CA ARG A 122 4.58 3.76 -8.26
C ARG A 122 4.50 3.17 -6.85
N GLY A 123 4.56 4.03 -5.82
CA GLY A 123 4.48 3.60 -4.42
C GLY A 123 3.31 2.66 -4.13
N LYS A 124 2.20 2.77 -4.87
CA LYS A 124 1.06 1.85 -4.75
C LYS A 124 1.37 0.39 -5.11
N TYR A 125 2.21 0.13 -6.11
CA TYR A 125 2.62 -1.23 -6.46
C TYR A 125 3.67 -1.76 -5.49
N LEU A 126 4.60 -0.92 -5.05
CA LEU A 126 5.57 -1.30 -4.02
C LEU A 126 4.87 -1.75 -2.74
N ILE A 127 3.88 -0.98 -2.27
CA ILE A 127 3.08 -1.34 -1.10
C ILE A 127 2.35 -2.68 -1.33
N ARG A 128 1.71 -2.88 -2.49
CA ARG A 128 1.06 -4.16 -2.81
C ARG A 128 2.05 -5.32 -2.83
N MET A 129 3.24 -5.14 -3.42
CA MET A 129 4.29 -6.16 -3.46
C MET A 129 4.75 -6.53 -2.05
N VAL A 130 4.97 -5.56 -1.18
CA VAL A 130 5.35 -5.80 0.22
C VAL A 130 4.28 -6.61 0.95
N VAL A 131 3.01 -6.21 0.81
CA VAL A 131 1.90 -6.93 1.47
C VAL A 131 1.76 -8.36 0.92
N TRP A 132 1.86 -8.54 -0.41
CA TRP A 132 1.85 -9.86 -1.03
C TRP A 132 3.03 -10.72 -0.58
N ALA A 133 4.22 -10.15 -0.45
CA ALA A 133 5.39 -10.87 0.05
C ALA A 133 5.15 -11.38 1.47
N PHE A 134 4.53 -10.58 2.35
CA PHE A 134 4.16 -11.02 3.70
C PHE A 134 3.10 -12.13 3.69
N ILE A 135 2.05 -12.02 2.87
CA ILE A 135 1.03 -13.09 2.77
C ILE A 135 1.65 -14.40 2.28
N VAL A 136 2.49 -14.34 1.24
CA VAL A 136 3.18 -15.52 0.71
C VAL A 136 4.12 -16.11 1.75
N PHE A 137 4.83 -15.26 2.51
CA PHE A 137 5.70 -15.68 3.59
C PHE A 137 4.94 -16.36 4.74
N ASP A 138 3.81 -15.79 5.18
CA ASP A 138 2.92 -16.38 6.18
C ASP A 138 2.42 -17.76 5.75
N VAL A 139 1.98 -17.88 4.49
CA VAL A 139 1.53 -19.16 3.91
C VAL A 139 2.67 -20.17 3.85
N ALA A 140 3.87 -19.76 3.41
CA ALA A 140 5.03 -20.63 3.34
C ALA A 140 5.46 -21.14 4.72
N LEU A 141 5.49 -20.26 5.73
CA LEU A 141 5.78 -20.65 7.12
C LEU A 141 4.72 -21.59 7.68
N GLY A 142 3.43 -21.32 7.41
CA GLY A 142 2.34 -22.21 7.79
C GLY A 142 2.50 -23.59 7.18
N ILE A 143 2.71 -23.68 5.87
CA ILE A 143 2.93 -24.94 5.15
C ILE A 143 4.15 -25.67 5.70
N LEU A 144 5.29 -25.00 5.92
CA LEU A 144 6.49 -25.61 6.50
C LEU A 144 6.24 -26.16 7.91
N HIS A 145 5.50 -25.44 8.75
CA HIS A 145 5.15 -25.89 10.10
C HIS A 145 4.24 -27.12 10.10
N PHE A 146 3.35 -27.23 9.12
CA PHE A 146 2.45 -28.38 8.96
C PHE A 146 3.12 -29.57 8.26
N LEU A 147 3.89 -29.35 7.18
CA LEU A 147 4.59 -30.39 6.42
C LEU A 147 5.81 -30.95 7.14
N GLY A 148 6.55 -30.12 7.90
CA GLY A 148 7.64 -30.57 8.76
C GLY A 148 7.18 -31.52 9.88
N LYS A 149 5.87 -31.75 10.01
CA LYS A 149 5.24 -32.66 10.97
C LYS A 149 4.48 -33.81 10.31
N ALA A 150 4.61 -34.03 9.00
CA ALA A 150 4.14 -35.28 8.42
C ALA A 150 4.84 -36.43 9.15
N PRO A 151 4.10 -37.33 9.83
CA PRO A 151 4.72 -38.40 10.60
C PRO A 151 5.53 -39.26 9.64
N VAL A 152 6.85 -39.32 9.84
CA VAL A 152 7.68 -40.38 9.28
C VAL A 152 7.14 -41.66 9.89
N ASN A 153 6.37 -42.40 9.11
CA ASN A 153 5.70 -43.62 9.55
C ASN A 153 6.76 -44.60 10.08
N PRO A 154 6.84 -44.89 11.39
CA PRO A 154 7.78 -45.86 11.92
C PRO A 154 7.18 -47.25 11.72
N THR A 155 7.15 -47.73 10.48
CA THR A 155 6.67 -49.08 10.15
C THR A 155 7.73 -49.88 9.42
N ILE A 156 8.93 -50.00 10.02
CA ILE A 156 9.83 -51.14 9.81
C ILE A 156 10.61 -51.33 11.13
N GLY A 157 10.26 -52.36 11.90
CA GLY A 157 10.92 -52.76 13.15
C GLY A 157 10.18 -53.89 13.82
#